data_AF-A0A258V0S1-F1
#
_entry.id   AF-A0A258V0S1-F1
#
_cell.length_a   1.000
_cell.length_b   1.000
_cell.length_c   1.000
_cell.angle_alpha   90.00
_cell.angle_beta   90.00
_cell.angle_gamma   90.00
#
_symmetry.space_group_name_H-M   'P 1'
#
loop_
_entity.id
_entity.type
_entity.pdbx_description
1 polymer ?
#
loop_
_entity_poly.entity_id
_entity_poly.type
_entity_poly.pdbx_seq_one_letter_code
_entity_poly.pdbx_strand_id
1 'polypeptide(L)'
;MKRALVLACLALLLAPQLAARQDPRAATVTQGLAAITDPELARGDYVEHCAGCHGVQGLSAPAKLPELRGRVGYMMCTAETRAYMLRLPNIAKSRISDNQQLADMLNFMVYSLGGESVIPGTQPFTAAEVRRERAFALTSASLVAERRRHVDTAIRKCGAPEEFRNFYQTR
;
A
#
# COMPACT_ATOMS: atom_id res chain seq x y z
N MET A 1 69.25 24.24 22.23
CA MET A 1 68.61 24.38 20.89
C MET A 1 68.17 22.99 20.46
N LYS A 2 66.93 22.58 20.20
CA LYS A 2 65.58 23.14 20.14
C LYS A 2 64.65 21.97 20.57
N ARG A 3 63.72 22.16 21.52
CA ARG A 3 62.64 21.17 21.77
C ARG A 3 61.42 21.62 20.98
N ALA A 4 61.05 20.88 19.93
CA ALA A 4 59.83 21.12 19.18
C ALA A 4 58.64 20.58 20.00
N LEU A 5 57.79 21.48 20.47
CA LEU A 5 56.49 21.13 21.04
C LEU A 5 55.57 20.72 19.89
N VAL A 6 55.10 19.48 19.92
CA VAL A 6 54.00 18.99 19.08
C VAL A 6 52.70 19.48 19.70
N LEU A 7 52.11 20.55 19.14
CA LEU A 7 50.72 20.91 19.38
C LEU A 7 49.87 20.24 18.30
N ALA A 8 49.38 19.04 18.59
CA ALA A 8 48.29 18.44 17.84
C ALA A 8 46.97 19.02 18.36
N CYS A 9 46.46 20.05 17.68
CA CYS A 9 45.08 20.50 17.87
C CYS A 9 44.13 19.40 17.36
N LEU A 10 43.67 18.52 18.26
CA LEU A 10 42.49 17.71 18.02
C LEU A 10 41.25 18.63 18.08
N ALA A 11 40.91 19.24 16.96
CA ALA A 11 39.56 19.78 16.78
C ALA A 11 38.61 18.59 16.63
N LEU A 12 37.96 18.18 17.74
CA LEU A 12 36.80 17.29 17.68
C LEU A 12 35.69 18.03 16.92
N LEU A 13 35.48 17.64 15.66
CA LEU A 13 34.31 18.03 14.88
C LEU A 13 33.07 17.36 15.49
N LEU A 14 32.37 18.06 16.40
CA LEU A 14 30.98 17.75 16.72
C LEU A 14 30.12 18.14 15.51
N ALA A 15 29.98 17.23 14.55
CA ALA A 15 28.92 17.34 13.56
C ALA A 15 27.59 16.97 14.24
N PRO A 16 26.53 17.79 14.14
CA PRO A 16 25.22 17.44 14.65
C PRO A 16 24.71 16.26 13.82
N GLN A 17 24.45 15.14 14.46
CA GLN A 17 23.79 14.03 13.81
C GLN A 17 22.33 14.45 13.58
N LEU A 18 22.06 15.01 12.39
CA LEU A 18 20.72 14.99 11.81
C LEU A 18 20.38 13.52 11.59
N ALA A 19 19.89 12.85 12.64
CA ALA A 19 19.21 11.59 12.51
C ALA A 19 17.97 11.88 11.67
N ALA A 20 18.05 11.63 10.36
CA ALA A 20 16.89 11.58 9.49
C ALA A 20 15.89 10.66 10.18
N ARG A 21 14.74 11.23 10.58
CA ARG A 21 13.67 10.46 11.23
C ARG A 21 13.30 9.35 10.26
N GLN A 22 13.65 8.11 10.59
CA GLN A 22 13.31 6.97 9.76
C GLN A 22 11.79 6.93 9.64
N ASP A 23 11.29 7.02 8.41
CA ASP A 23 9.86 6.90 8.16
C ASP A 23 9.40 5.51 8.63
N PRO A 24 8.54 5.41 9.66
CA PRO A 24 8.07 4.12 10.18
C PRO A 24 7.31 3.30 9.11
N ARG A 25 6.87 3.92 8.01
CA ARG A 25 6.31 3.24 6.85
C ARG A 25 7.33 2.37 6.12
N ALA A 26 8.60 2.77 6.07
CA ALA A 26 9.62 2.06 5.28
C ALA A 26 9.75 0.60 5.74
N ALA A 27 9.81 0.37 7.05
CA ALA A 27 9.82 -0.97 7.63
C ALA A 27 8.56 -1.78 7.28
N THR A 28 7.39 -1.12 7.25
CA THR A 28 6.12 -1.74 6.89
C THR A 28 6.09 -2.16 5.42
N VAL A 29 6.61 -1.30 4.52
CA VAL A 29 6.74 -1.61 3.09
C VAL A 29 7.72 -2.77 2.88
N THR A 30 8.88 -2.75 3.53
CA THR A 30 9.85 -3.86 3.45
C THR A 30 9.25 -5.18 3.92
N GLN A 31 8.54 -5.19 5.05
CA GLN A 31 7.85 -6.38 5.55
C GLN A 31 6.78 -6.85 4.55
N GLY A 32 6.00 -5.92 3.99
CA GLY A 32 4.96 -6.21 3.02
C GLY A 32 5.46 -6.83 1.72
N LEU A 33 6.54 -6.28 1.17
CA LEU A 33 7.18 -6.81 -0.02
C LEU A 33 7.84 -8.17 0.25
N ALA A 34 8.45 -8.37 1.42
CA ALA A 34 9.07 -9.63 1.80
C ALA A 34 8.06 -10.79 2.01
N ALA A 35 6.78 -10.47 2.21
CA ALA A 35 5.72 -11.46 2.36
C ALA A 35 5.18 -12.01 1.02
N ILE A 36 5.54 -11.38 -0.12
CA ILE A 36 5.16 -11.82 -1.45
C ILE A 36 6.04 -13.01 -1.84
N THR A 37 5.44 -14.17 -2.09
CA THR A 37 6.19 -15.41 -2.36
C THR A 37 6.73 -15.49 -3.78
N ASP A 38 6.00 -14.90 -4.75
CA ASP A 38 6.45 -14.74 -6.14
C ASP A 38 6.19 -13.29 -6.62
N PRO A 39 7.17 -12.38 -6.47
CA PRO A 39 6.99 -10.96 -6.84
C PRO A 39 6.75 -10.71 -8.32
N GLU A 40 7.34 -11.51 -9.21
CA GLU A 40 7.16 -11.35 -10.66
C GLU A 40 5.77 -11.82 -11.09
N LEU A 41 5.30 -12.96 -10.56
CA LEU A 41 3.93 -13.41 -10.80
C LEU A 41 2.90 -12.45 -10.20
N ALA A 42 3.11 -11.97 -8.98
CA ALA A 42 2.21 -10.99 -8.35
C ALA A 42 2.05 -9.71 -9.18
N ARG A 43 3.16 -9.22 -9.75
CA ARG A 43 3.15 -8.08 -10.68
C ARG A 43 2.46 -8.43 -11.99
N GLY A 44 2.74 -9.61 -12.56
CA GLY A 44 2.11 -10.12 -13.77
C GLY A 44 0.58 -10.22 -13.62
N ASP A 45 0.11 -10.80 -12.52
CA ASP A 45 -1.29 -10.93 -12.17
C ASP A 45 -1.97 -9.56 -12.02
N TYR A 46 -1.30 -8.59 -11.40
CA TYR A 46 -1.81 -7.22 -11.35
C TYR A 46 -1.97 -6.63 -12.77
N VAL A 47 -0.97 -6.83 -13.63
CA VAL A 47 -1.01 -6.31 -15.01
C VAL A 47 -2.14 -6.96 -15.80
N GLU A 48 -2.26 -8.28 -15.74
CA GLU A 48 -3.25 -9.05 -16.48
C GLU A 48 -4.69 -8.78 -15.99
N HIS A 49 -4.89 -8.68 -14.67
CA HIS A 49 -6.24 -8.66 -14.10
C HIS A 49 -6.73 -7.27 -13.69
N CYS A 50 -5.84 -6.30 -13.49
CA CYS A 50 -6.20 -5.00 -12.91
C CYS A 50 -5.74 -3.80 -13.75
N ALA A 51 -4.57 -3.87 -14.38
CA ALA A 51 -3.96 -2.71 -15.03
C ALA A 51 -4.72 -2.19 -16.25
N GLY A 52 -5.56 -3.00 -16.90
CA GLY A 52 -6.43 -2.52 -17.99
C GLY A 52 -7.36 -1.38 -17.56
N CYS A 53 -7.80 -1.38 -16.29
CA CYS A 53 -8.61 -0.31 -15.70
C CYS A 53 -7.79 0.66 -14.86
N HIS A 54 -6.84 0.15 -14.07
CA HIS A 54 -6.09 0.93 -13.09
C HIS A 54 -4.76 1.51 -13.59
N GLY A 55 -4.34 1.13 -14.80
CA GLY A 55 -3.03 1.43 -15.38
C GLY A 55 -1.93 0.51 -14.86
N VAL A 56 -0.93 0.22 -15.69
CA VAL A 56 0.25 -0.62 -15.34
C VAL A 56 0.98 -0.08 -14.10
N GLN A 57 0.92 1.23 -13.94
CA GLN A 57 1.59 1.98 -12.88
C GLN A 57 0.65 2.28 -11.69
N GLY A 58 -0.61 1.84 -11.73
CA GLY A 58 -1.65 2.22 -10.77
C GLY A 58 -2.21 3.64 -10.99
N LEU A 59 -1.83 4.28 -12.10
CA LEU A 59 -2.33 5.56 -12.57
C LEU A 59 -3.51 5.34 -13.53
N SER A 60 -4.72 5.67 -13.08
CA SER A 60 -5.94 5.45 -13.85
C SER A 60 -6.23 6.63 -14.78
N ALA A 61 -6.82 6.35 -15.95
CA ALA A 61 -7.42 7.41 -16.75
C ALA A 61 -8.60 8.06 -15.98
N PRO A 62 -8.96 9.33 -16.26
CA PRO A 62 -10.12 9.97 -15.66
C PRO A 62 -11.43 9.21 -15.93
N ALA A 63 -11.82 8.37 -14.97
CA ALA A 63 -13.01 7.53 -15.02
C ALA A 63 -13.55 7.31 -13.60
N LYS A 64 -14.75 6.72 -13.47
CA LYS A 64 -15.30 6.28 -12.18
C LYS A 64 -14.61 5.01 -11.66
N LEU A 65 -13.28 4.99 -11.70
CA LEU A 65 -12.39 3.89 -11.33
C LEU A 65 -11.28 4.45 -10.43
N PRO A 66 -11.02 3.84 -9.25
CA PRO A 66 -10.10 4.44 -8.31
C PRO A 66 -8.63 4.26 -8.73
N GLU A 67 -7.89 5.36 -8.79
CA GLU A 67 -6.43 5.35 -8.88
C GLU A 67 -5.83 4.65 -7.64
N LEU A 68 -4.86 3.78 -7.87
CA LEU A 68 -4.21 2.96 -6.84
C LEU A 68 -2.90 3.58 -6.37
N ARG A 69 -2.12 4.16 -7.30
CA ARG A 69 -0.81 4.71 -7.00
C ARG A 69 -0.90 5.78 -5.92
N GLY A 70 -0.15 5.61 -4.85
CA GLY A 70 -0.10 6.56 -3.74
C GLY A 70 -1.39 6.61 -2.91
N ARG A 71 -2.35 5.69 -3.12
CA ARG A 71 -3.70 5.79 -2.54
C ARG A 71 -4.25 4.48 -1.98
N VAL A 72 -3.91 3.33 -2.57
CA VAL A 72 -4.49 2.03 -2.20
C VAL A 72 -4.15 1.60 -0.77
N GLY A 73 -3.02 2.05 -0.21
CA GLY A 73 -2.62 1.75 1.16
C GLY A 73 -3.61 2.23 2.22
N TYR A 74 -4.37 3.30 1.96
CA TYR A 74 -5.40 3.79 2.88
C TYR A 74 -6.56 2.81 3.08
N MET A 75 -6.77 1.89 2.14
CA MET A 75 -7.79 0.83 2.30
C MET A 75 -7.40 -0.17 3.40
N MET A 76 -6.15 -0.15 3.87
CA MET A 76 -5.67 -0.96 4.99
C MET A 76 -6.00 -0.36 6.38
N CYS A 77 -6.71 0.76 6.44
CA CYS A 77 -6.95 1.56 7.65
C CYS A 77 -7.56 0.78 8.83
N THR A 78 -8.60 -0.01 8.58
CA THR A 78 -9.33 -0.79 9.58
C THR A 78 -9.55 -2.21 9.07
N ALA A 79 -9.92 -3.14 9.96
CA ALA A 79 -10.33 -4.48 9.56
C ALA A 79 -11.46 -4.45 8.51
N GLU A 80 -12.41 -3.53 8.63
CA GLU A 80 -13.53 -3.42 7.68
C GLU A 80 -13.11 -2.88 6.31
N THR A 81 -12.30 -1.82 6.26
CA THR A 81 -11.77 -1.28 4.98
C THR A 81 -10.84 -2.27 4.29
N ARG A 82 -10.08 -3.04 5.07
CA ARG A 82 -9.20 -4.09 4.57
C ARG A 82 -10.01 -5.24 3.98
N ALA A 83 -11.02 -5.73 4.71
CA ALA A 83 -11.90 -6.78 4.22
C ALA A 83 -12.68 -6.35 2.97
N TYR A 84 -13.05 -5.07 2.85
CA TYR A 84 -13.67 -4.53 1.65
C TYR A 84 -12.85 -4.81 0.38
N MET A 85 -11.51 -4.66 0.41
CA MET A 85 -10.67 -4.99 -0.75
C MET A 85 -10.85 -6.45 -1.16
N LEU A 86 -10.83 -7.36 -0.20
CA LEU A 86 -10.96 -8.81 -0.43
C LEU A 86 -12.35 -9.23 -0.91
N ARG A 87 -13.38 -8.46 -0.56
CA ARG A 87 -14.77 -8.73 -0.90
C ARG A 87 -15.22 -8.06 -2.20
N LEU A 88 -14.41 -7.19 -2.81
CA LEU A 88 -14.72 -6.63 -4.12
C LEU A 88 -14.99 -7.75 -5.13
N PRO A 89 -16.09 -7.72 -5.93
CA PRO A 89 -16.49 -8.86 -6.75
C PRO A 89 -15.37 -9.35 -7.68
N ASN A 90 -14.63 -8.43 -8.28
CA ASN A 90 -13.52 -8.64 -9.19
C ASN A 90 -12.27 -9.25 -8.52
N ILE A 91 -12.14 -9.13 -7.20
CA ILE A 91 -11.12 -9.84 -6.42
C ILE A 91 -11.68 -11.16 -5.91
N ALA A 92 -12.82 -11.12 -5.23
CA ALA A 92 -13.40 -12.29 -4.58
C ALA A 92 -13.76 -13.42 -5.54
N LYS A 93 -14.16 -13.07 -6.77
CA LYS A 93 -14.54 -13.99 -7.85
C LYS A 93 -13.54 -13.96 -9.01
N SER A 94 -12.29 -13.53 -8.76
CA SER A 94 -11.23 -13.54 -9.77
C SER A 94 -10.93 -14.96 -10.28
N ARG A 95 -10.29 -15.03 -11.45
CA ARG A 95 -9.83 -16.29 -12.04
C ARG A 95 -8.61 -16.89 -11.33
N ILE A 96 -7.97 -16.13 -10.45
CA ILE A 96 -6.90 -16.60 -9.57
C ILE A 96 -7.54 -17.48 -8.50
N SER A 97 -7.44 -18.80 -8.65
CA SER A 97 -8.00 -19.78 -7.73
C SER A 97 -7.14 -19.98 -6.49
N ASP A 98 -5.82 -19.87 -6.64
CA ASP A 98 -4.88 -20.00 -5.53
C ASP A 98 -4.96 -18.77 -4.61
N ASN A 99 -5.18 -19.00 -3.31
CA ASN A 99 -5.37 -17.92 -2.36
C ASN A 99 -4.06 -17.23 -1.97
N GLN A 100 -2.92 -17.92 -2.06
CA GLN A 100 -1.62 -17.30 -1.80
C GLN A 100 -1.23 -16.40 -2.96
N GLN A 101 -1.41 -16.85 -4.21
CA GLN A 101 -1.21 -16.03 -5.41
C GLN A 101 -2.08 -14.77 -5.38
N LEU A 102 -3.36 -14.90 -5.02
CA LEU A 102 -4.24 -13.73 -4.90
C LEU A 102 -3.80 -12.80 -3.76
N ALA A 103 -3.33 -13.34 -2.63
CA ALA A 103 -2.77 -12.53 -1.53
C ALA A 103 -1.52 -11.77 -1.99
N ASP A 104 -0.62 -12.44 -2.72
CA ASP A 104 0.61 -11.87 -3.27
C ASP A 104 0.32 -10.71 -4.23
N MET A 105 -0.63 -10.87 -5.15
CA MET A 105 -1.06 -9.79 -6.06
C MET A 105 -1.61 -8.57 -5.28
N LEU A 106 -2.42 -8.81 -4.23
CA LEU A 106 -2.96 -7.73 -3.40
C LEU A 106 -1.88 -7.05 -2.56
N ASN A 107 -0.91 -7.82 -2.06
CA ASN A 107 0.26 -7.29 -1.37
C ASN A 107 1.12 -6.45 -2.31
N PHE A 108 1.32 -6.89 -3.56
CA PHE A 108 1.97 -6.06 -4.59
C PHE A 108 1.22 -4.73 -4.79
N MET A 109 -0.11 -4.75 -4.92
CA MET A 109 -0.89 -3.52 -5.04
C MET A 109 -0.64 -2.58 -3.85
N VAL A 110 -0.73 -3.08 -2.62
CA VAL A 110 -0.59 -2.24 -1.42
C VAL A 110 0.83 -1.73 -1.26
N TYR A 111 1.84 -2.61 -1.29
CA TYR A 111 3.20 -2.26 -0.87
C TYR A 111 4.07 -1.74 -2.02
N SER A 112 3.77 -2.07 -3.27
CA SER A 112 4.49 -1.55 -4.44
C SER A 112 3.84 -0.29 -5.01
N LEU A 113 2.50 -0.20 -5.03
CA LEU A 113 1.79 0.95 -5.59
C LEU A 113 1.34 1.95 -4.51
N GLY A 114 1.21 1.54 -3.25
CA GLY A 114 0.62 2.37 -2.19
C GLY A 114 1.43 3.61 -1.83
N GLY A 115 2.76 3.62 -2.02
CA GLY A 115 3.60 4.79 -1.71
C GLY A 115 3.30 5.39 -0.34
N GLU A 116 3.07 6.71 -0.29
CA GLU A 116 2.77 7.44 0.95
C GLU A 116 1.46 7.02 1.64
N SER A 117 0.55 6.31 0.96
CA SER A 117 -0.69 5.82 1.58
C SER A 117 -0.51 4.57 2.45
N VAL A 118 0.66 3.91 2.43
CA VAL A 118 0.90 2.74 3.28
C VAL A 118 0.94 3.21 4.75
N ILE A 119 0.09 2.61 5.58
CA ILE A 119 -0.05 2.98 6.99
C ILE A 119 0.97 2.17 7.81
N PRO A 120 1.78 2.81 8.68
CA PRO A 120 2.74 2.10 9.52
C PRO A 120 2.09 0.97 10.34
N GLY A 121 2.73 -0.20 10.37
CA GLY A 121 2.28 -1.38 11.12
C GLY A 121 1.23 -2.25 10.42
N THR A 122 0.74 -1.88 9.23
CA THR A 122 -0.21 -2.73 8.48
C THR A 122 0.41 -4.06 8.10
N GLN A 123 -0.29 -5.16 8.40
CA GLN A 123 0.16 -6.51 8.08
C GLN A 123 -0.22 -6.93 6.65
N PRO A 124 0.58 -7.78 6.00
CA PRO A 124 0.28 -8.27 4.65
C PRO A 124 -0.98 -9.14 4.62
N PHE A 125 -1.66 -9.21 3.48
CA PHE A 125 -2.71 -10.19 3.23
C PHE A 125 -2.16 -11.61 3.29
N THR A 126 -2.98 -12.54 3.77
CA THR A 126 -2.64 -13.97 3.87
C THR A 126 -3.61 -14.81 3.07
N ALA A 127 -3.17 -15.98 2.58
CA ALA A 127 -4.04 -16.93 1.90
C ALA A 127 -5.26 -17.34 2.73
N ALA A 128 -5.10 -17.48 4.06
CA ALA A 128 -6.20 -17.82 4.97
C ALA A 128 -7.25 -16.72 5.05
N GLU A 129 -6.81 -15.46 5.09
CA GLU A 129 -7.70 -14.30 5.08
C GLU A 129 -8.43 -14.17 3.74
N VAL A 130 -7.70 -14.30 2.62
CA VAL A 130 -8.29 -14.31 1.27
C VAL A 130 -9.36 -15.38 1.17
N ARG A 131 -9.05 -16.64 1.52
CA ARG A 131 -10.01 -17.76 1.49
C ARG A 131 -11.28 -17.43 2.26
N ARG A 132 -11.14 -16.86 3.46
CA ARG A 132 -12.28 -16.52 4.33
C ARG A 132 -13.14 -15.41 3.72
N GLU A 133 -12.52 -14.33 3.24
CA GLU A 133 -13.23 -13.15 2.77
C GLU A 133 -13.89 -13.33 1.40
N ARG A 134 -13.36 -14.21 0.54
CA ARG A 134 -13.99 -14.56 -0.76
C ARG A 134 -15.42 -15.10 -0.62
N ALA A 135 -15.75 -15.71 0.52
CA ALA A 135 -17.09 -16.21 0.82
C ALA A 135 -18.12 -15.09 1.03
N PHE A 136 -17.66 -13.87 1.36
CA PHE A 136 -18.49 -12.71 1.67
C PHE A 136 -18.41 -11.64 0.56
N ALA A 137 -18.23 -12.07 -0.68
CA ALA A 137 -18.15 -11.19 -1.84
C ALA A 137 -19.34 -10.21 -1.86
N LEU A 138 -19.04 -8.93 -2.05
CA LEU A 138 -20.04 -7.89 -2.24
C LEU A 138 -20.81 -8.15 -3.55
N THR A 139 -22.00 -7.57 -3.65
CA THR A 139 -22.78 -7.54 -4.90
C THR A 139 -22.67 -6.16 -5.55
N SER A 140 -22.96 -6.07 -6.85
CA SER A 140 -22.76 -4.86 -7.64
C SER A 140 -23.71 -3.70 -7.31
N ALA A 141 -24.80 -3.94 -6.56
CA ALA A 141 -25.89 -2.98 -6.37
C ALA A 141 -25.45 -1.66 -5.70
N SER A 142 -24.30 -1.58 -5.02
CA SER A 142 -23.83 -0.31 -4.47
C SER A 142 -22.31 -0.17 -4.23
N LEU A 143 -21.43 -0.72 -5.09
CA LEU A 143 -19.98 -0.65 -4.87
C LEU A 143 -19.43 0.79 -4.71
N VAL A 144 -20.04 1.78 -5.36
CA VAL A 144 -19.66 3.19 -5.21
C VAL A 144 -19.99 3.70 -3.79
N ALA A 145 -21.14 3.33 -3.24
CA ALA A 145 -21.50 3.69 -1.88
C ALA A 145 -20.65 2.95 -0.85
N GLU A 146 -20.38 1.65 -1.07
CA GLU A 146 -19.42 0.87 -0.26
C GLU A 146 -18.06 1.58 -0.20
N ARG A 147 -17.49 1.88 -1.38
CA ARG A 147 -16.22 2.62 -1.48
C ARG A 147 -16.28 3.91 -0.67
N ARG A 148 -17.33 4.71 -0.85
CA ARG A 148 -17.47 6.00 -0.16
C ARG A 148 -17.38 5.83 1.36
N ARG A 149 -18.07 4.84 1.94
CA ARG A 149 -18.03 4.59 3.40
C ARG A 149 -16.63 4.21 3.89
N HIS A 150 -15.91 3.39 3.12
CA HIS A 150 -14.55 2.98 3.47
C HIS A 150 -13.54 4.12 3.31
N VAL A 151 -13.67 4.94 2.26
CA VAL A 151 -12.87 6.15 2.07
C VAL A 151 -13.10 7.14 3.21
N ASP A 152 -14.36 7.42 3.55
CA ASP A 152 -14.71 8.32 4.65
C ASP A 152 -14.14 7.82 6.00
N THR A 153 -14.06 6.50 6.17
CA THR A 153 -13.42 5.89 7.35
C THR A 153 -11.90 6.10 7.33
N ALA A 154 -11.24 5.86 6.20
CA ALA A 154 -9.80 6.05 6.05
C ALA A 154 -9.38 7.51 6.31
N ILE A 155 -10.18 8.46 5.84
CA ILE A 155 -9.96 9.89 6.06
C ILE A 155 -10.06 10.22 7.56
N ARG A 156 -11.16 9.82 8.21
CA ARG A 156 -11.39 10.13 9.63
C ARG A 156 -10.44 9.43 10.60
N LYS A 157 -10.08 8.17 10.33
CA LYS A 157 -9.37 7.32 11.30
C LYS A 157 -7.87 7.18 11.03
N CYS A 158 -7.44 7.34 9.78
CA CYS A 158 -6.08 7.02 9.37
C CYS A 158 -5.37 8.15 8.61
N GLY A 159 -5.95 9.36 8.59
CA GLY A 159 -5.32 10.52 7.99
C GLY A 159 -5.20 10.45 6.46
N ALA A 160 -6.09 9.71 5.79
CA ALA A 160 -6.19 9.83 4.33
C ALA A 160 -6.62 11.26 3.96
N PRO A 161 -6.08 11.84 2.87
CA PRO A 161 -6.42 13.18 2.45
C PRO A 161 -7.89 13.24 1.95
N GLU A 162 -8.52 14.40 2.04
CA GLU A 162 -9.94 14.60 1.66
C GLU A 162 -10.20 14.24 0.18
N GLU A 163 -9.19 14.48 -0.67
CA GLU A 163 -9.13 14.14 -2.08
C GLU A 163 -9.21 12.63 -2.31
N PHE A 164 -9.05 11.78 -1.28
CA PHE A 164 -9.24 10.34 -1.41
C PHE A 164 -10.66 9.95 -1.85
N ARG A 165 -11.64 10.85 -1.63
CA ARG A 165 -13.01 10.72 -2.17
C ARG A 165 -13.05 10.69 -3.68
N ASN A 166 -12.17 11.45 -4.34
CA ASN A 166 -12.06 11.46 -5.79
C ASN A 166 -11.61 10.08 -6.29
N PHE A 167 -12.04 9.70 -7.49
CA PHE A 167 -11.59 8.44 -8.07
C PHE A 167 -10.13 8.51 -8.49
N TYR A 168 -9.67 9.65 -9.02
CA TYR A 168 -8.29 9.88 -9.46
C TYR A 168 -7.78 11.21 -8.91
N GLN A 169 -6.47 11.44 -8.98
CA GLN A 169 -5.90 12.75 -8.66
C GLN A 169 -6.22 13.75 -9.77
N THR A 170 -6.84 14.87 -9.40
CA THR A 170 -6.97 16.02 -10.27
C THR A 170 -5.63 16.74 -10.29
N ARG A 171 -4.93 16.69 -11.42
CA ARG A 171 -3.72 17.48 -11.67
C ARG A 171 -4.04 18.96 -11.73
#